data_AF-A0AAD6X5W2-F1
#
_entry.id   AF-A0AAD6X5W2-F1
#
_cell.length_a   1.000
_cell.length_b   1.000
_cell.length_c   1.000
_cell.angle_alpha   90.00
_cell.angle_beta   90.00
_cell.angle_gamma   90.00
#
_symmetry.space_group_name_H-M   'P 1'
#
loop_
_entity.id
_entity.type
_entity.pdbx_description
1 polymer ?
#
loop_
_entity_poly.entity_id
_entity_poly.type
_entity_poly.pdbx_seq_one_letter_code
_entity_poly.pdbx_strand_id
1 'polypeptide(L)'
;EEERQLAWRTLSWVLNAKTPLRRPQLQAALAVEPDSTEIDPNRETDIDLILSLCAGLVVLDKADDKVCLIHYTTQRYLQDYVHTSMFPRPPSEITLACFTYMSLVF
;
A
#
# COMPACT_ATOMS: atom_id res chain seq x y z
N GLU A 1 5.29 10.13 13.67
CA GLU A 1 3.87 9.76 13.49
C GLU A 1 3.55 9.49 12.03
N GLU A 2 3.92 10.40 11.12
CA GLU A 2 3.70 10.27 9.67
C GLU A 2 4.38 9.04 9.05
N GLU A 3 5.65 8.78 9.39
CA GLU A 3 6.39 7.57 8.94
C GLU A 3 5.69 6.27 9.35
N ARG A 4 5.18 6.22 10.59
CA ARG A 4 4.44 5.07 11.10
C ARG A 4 3.15 4.88 10.31
N GLN A 5 2.41 5.96 10.06
CA GLN A 5 1.19 5.91 9.26
C GLN A 5 1.47 5.46 7.83
N LEU A 6 2.55 5.95 7.20
CA LEU A 6 2.98 5.54 5.87
C LEU A 6 3.32 4.04 5.81
N ALA A 7 4.06 3.52 6.80
CA ALA A 7 4.35 2.09 6.91
C ALA A 7 3.06 1.25 7.06
N TRP A 8 2.13 1.70 7.91
CA TRP A 8 0.84 1.03 8.07
C TRP A 8 -0.02 1.06 6.81
N ARG A 9 -0.11 2.21 6.13
CA ARG A 9 -0.84 2.33 4.86
C ARG A 9 -0.24 1.41 3.80
N THR A 10 1.09 1.34 3.73
CA THR A 10 1.79 0.42 2.83
C THR A 10 1.40 -1.02 3.10
N LEU A 11 1.48 -1.46 4.36
CA LEU A 11 1.12 -2.82 4.74
C LEU A 11 -0.36 -3.12 4.45
N SER A 12 -1.27 -2.18 4.73
CA SER A 12 -2.69 -2.31 4.39
C SER A 12 -2.89 -2.54 2.89
N TRP A 13 -2.22 -1.77 2.02
CA TRP A 13 -2.33 -1.95 0.57
C TRP A 13 -1.79 -3.31 0.11
N VAL A 14 -0.60 -3.70 0.58
CA VAL A 14 0.04 -4.96 0.19
C VAL A 14 -0.80 -6.16 0.64
N LEU A 15 -1.42 -6.10 1.83
CA LEU A 15 -2.17 -7.22 2.40
C LEU A 15 -3.57 -7.37 1.83
N ASN A 16 -4.24 -6.27 1.48
CA ASN A 16 -5.60 -6.29 0.94
C ASN A 16 -5.63 -6.42 -0.60
N ALA A 17 -4.50 -6.25 -1.28
CA ALA A 17 -4.43 -6.42 -2.73
C ALA A 17 -4.65 -7.88 -3.12
N LYS A 18 -5.58 -8.12 -4.05
CA LYS A 18 -5.85 -9.47 -4.59
C LYS A 18 -4.67 -10.04 -5.38
N THR A 19 -3.87 -9.17 -5.98
CA THR A 19 -2.68 -9.49 -6.75
C THR A 19 -1.55 -8.55 -6.34
N PRO A 20 -0.27 -8.98 -6.36
CA PRO A 20 0.84 -8.11 -6.02
C PRO A 20 0.83 -6.81 -6.83
N LEU A 21 0.98 -5.69 -6.13
CA LEU A 21 1.02 -4.36 -6.73
C LEU A 21 2.37 -4.13 -7.40
N ARG A 22 2.40 -3.44 -8.53
CA ARG A 22 3.66 -2.90 -9.07
C ARG A 22 4.06 -1.63 -8.32
N ARG A 23 5.34 -1.27 -8.38
CA ARG A 23 5.87 -0.02 -7.79
C ARG A 23 5.00 1.21 -8.10
N PRO A 24 4.70 1.57 -9.37
CA PRO A 24 3.91 2.76 -9.67
C PRO A 24 2.47 2.68 -9.14
N GLN A 25 1.90 1.47 -9.06
CA GLN A 25 0.55 1.28 -8.51
C GLN A 25 0.53 1.56 -7.01
N LEU A 26 1.53 1.07 -6.28
CA LEU A 26 1.64 1.34 -4.85
C LEU A 26 1.89 2.82 -4.57
N GLN A 27 2.79 3.46 -5.33
CA GLN A 27 3.10 4.88 -5.15
C GLN A 27 1.85 5.75 -5.40
N ALA A 28 1.11 5.48 -6.48
CA ALA A 28 -0.17 6.16 -6.74
C ALA A 28 -1.19 5.91 -5.61
N ALA A 29 -1.30 4.66 -5.15
CA ALA A 29 -2.22 4.28 -4.08
C ALA A 29 -1.90 4.93 -2.72
N LEU A 30 -0.63 5.26 -2.47
CA LEU A 30 -0.18 5.98 -1.28
C LEU A 30 -0.32 7.50 -1.45
N ALA A 31 -0.23 8.03 -2.67
CA ALA A 31 -0.44 9.45 -2.96
C ALA A 31 -1.92 9.87 -2.88
N VAL A 32 -2.86 8.95 -3.16
CA VAL A 32 -4.30 9.22 -3.08
C VAL A 32 -4.76 9.36 -1.63
N GLU A 33 -5.33 10.52 -1.31
CA GLU A 33 -6.11 10.71 -0.09
C GLU A 33 -7.60 10.48 -0.37
N PRO A 34 -8.33 9.85 0.57
CA PRO A 34 -9.79 9.77 0.50
C PRO A 34 -10.38 11.15 0.28
N ASP A 35 -11.37 11.25 -0.60
CA ASP A 35 -12.08 12.49 -0.93
C ASP A 35 -11.25 13.59 -1.60
N SER A 36 -10.01 13.30 -2.01
CA SER A 36 -9.23 14.25 -2.81
C SER A 36 -9.82 14.43 -4.22
N THR A 37 -9.73 15.66 -4.74
CA THR A 37 -10.19 16.03 -6.08
C THR A 37 -9.07 16.08 -7.11
N GLU A 38 -7.84 15.77 -6.71
CA GLU A 38 -6.66 15.78 -7.56
C GLU A 38 -5.59 14.83 -7.03
N ILE A 39 -4.82 14.22 -7.94
CA ILE A 39 -3.64 13.44 -7.60
C ILE A 39 -2.45 14.41 -7.66
N ASP A 40 -1.83 14.69 -6.51
CA ASP A 40 -0.61 15.50 -6.46
C ASP A 40 0.60 14.64 -6.86
N PRO A 41 1.21 14.86 -8.04
CA PRO A 41 2.38 14.08 -8.47
C PRO A 41 3.61 14.33 -7.58
N ASN A 42 3.65 15.41 -6.79
CA ASN A 42 4.74 15.66 -5.85
C ASN A 42 4.59 14.88 -4.54
N ARG A 43 3.45 14.22 -4.31
CA ARG A 43 3.22 13.33 -3.16
C ARG A 43 3.63 11.89 -3.41
N GLU A 44 4.19 11.58 -4.58
CA GLU A 44 4.78 10.27 -4.82
C GLU A 44 5.90 10.00 -3.80
N THR A 45 5.68 8.98 -2.98
CA THR A 45 6.66 8.57 -1.97
C THR A 45 7.71 7.68 -2.64
N ASP A 46 8.99 7.93 -2.34
CA ASP A 46 10.09 7.09 -2.80
C ASP A 46 9.90 5.63 -2.35
N ILE A 47 10.06 4.69 -3.27
CA ILE A 47 9.94 3.26 -2.96
C ILE A 47 11.00 2.83 -1.94
N ASP A 48 12.22 3.36 -2.00
CA ASP A 48 13.29 2.96 -1.08
C ASP A 48 12.97 3.44 0.35
N LEU A 49 12.33 4.60 0.49
CA LEU A 49 11.79 5.07 1.76
C LEU A 49 10.70 4.13 2.28
N ILE A 50 9.75 3.73 1.43
CA ILE A 50 8.67 2.80 1.79
C ILE A 50 9.25 1.47 2.30
N LEU A 51 10.20 0.88 1.57
CA LEU A 51 10.83 -0.38 1.93
C LEU A 51 11.61 -0.28 3.24
N SER A 52 12.32 0.84 3.45
CA SER A 52 13.06 1.13 4.68
C SER A 52 12.11 1.26 5.89
N LEU A 53 11.00 1.99 5.74
CA LEU A 53 10.00 2.18 6.80
C LEU A 53 9.30 0.89 7.20
N CYS A 54 9.12 -0.03 6.27
CA CYS A 54 8.59 -1.36 6.55
C CYS A 54 9.64 -2.34 7.11
N ALA A 55 10.87 -1.89 7.40
CA ALA A 55 11.95 -2.70 7.98
C ALA A 55 12.21 -4.01 7.22
N GLY A 56 12.07 -4.00 5.89
CA GLY A 56 12.23 -5.18 5.04
C GLY A 56 11.09 -6.19 5.10
N LEU A 57 9.99 -5.90 5.81
CA LEU A 57 8.78 -6.74 5.80
C LEU A 57 8.12 -6.74 4.42
N VAL A 58 8.19 -5.58 3.76
CA VAL A 58 7.82 -5.37 2.36
C VAL A 58 9.10 -5.33 1.54
N VAL A 59 9.10 -6.00 0.40
CA VAL A 59 10.22 -6.08 -0.54
C VAL A 59 9.74 -5.79 -1.96
N LEU A 60 10.67 -5.33 -2.79
CA LEU A 60 10.46 -5.18 -4.21
C LEU A 60 11.11 -6.36 -4.95
N ASP A 61 10.27 -7.18 -5.58
CA ASP A 61 10.72 -8.20 -6.52
C ASP A 61 11.24 -7.52 -7.79
N LYS A 62 12.56 -7.64 -8.01
CA LYS A 62 13.25 -7.02 -9.14
C LYS A 62 12.94 -7.68 -10.48
N ALA A 63 12.44 -8.93 -10.49
CA ALA A 63 12.15 -9.62 -11.74
C ALA A 63 10.91 -9.01 -12.44
N ASP A 64 9.89 -8.67 -11.66
CA ASP A 64 8.59 -8.22 -12.16
C ASP A 64 8.18 -6.81 -11.69
N ASP A 65 9.05 -6.12 -10.93
CA ASP A 65 8.80 -4.83 -10.27
C ASP A 65 7.54 -4.83 -9.39
N LYS A 66 7.33 -5.96 -8.68
CA LYS A 66 6.20 -6.19 -7.79
C LYS A 66 6.59 -5.95 -6.34
N VAL A 67 5.73 -5.26 -5.61
CA VAL A 67 5.83 -5.08 -4.18
C VAL A 67 5.08 -6.22 -3.48
N CYS A 68 5.81 -6.96 -2.66
CA CYS A 68 5.30 -8.13 -1.94
C CYS A 68 5.90 -8.21 -0.53
N LEU A 69 5.43 -9.16 0.26
CA LEU A 69 6.02 -9.42 1.58
C LEU A 69 7.27 -10.28 1.42
N ILE A 70 8.23 -10.11 2.33
CA ILE A 70 9.56 -10.77 2.27
C ILE A 70 9.50 -12.30 2.16
N HIS A 71 8.43 -12.93 2.64
CA HIS A 71 8.27 -14.37 2.57
C HIS A 71 6.80 -14.81 2.58
N TYR A 72 6.50 -15.97 1.98
CA TYR A 72 5.14 -16.50 1.91
C TYR A 72 4.54 -16.80 3.29
N THR A 73 5.36 -17.16 4.28
CA THR A 73 4.89 -17.39 5.66
C THR A 73 4.49 -16.08 6.33
N THR A 74 5.23 -15.00 6.09
CA THR A 74 4.90 -13.65 6.54
C THR A 74 3.57 -13.21 5.94
N GLN A 75 3.38 -13.46 4.64
CA GLN A 75 2.11 -13.20 3.97
C GLN A 75 0.95 -13.95 4.62
N ARG A 76 1.09 -15.26 4.82
CA ARG A 76 0.05 -16.07 5.46
C ARG A 76 -0.28 -15.56 6.87
N TYR A 77 0.74 -15.33 7.69
CA TYR A 77 0.57 -14.85 9.06
C TYR A 77 -0.15 -13.49 9.09
N LEU A 78 0.27 -12.54 8.26
CA LEU A 78 -0.32 -11.21 8.25
C LEU A 78 -1.70 -11.17 7.60
N GLN A 79 -1.99 -12.02 6.60
CA GLN A 79 -3.34 -12.15 6.03
C GLN A 79 -4.34 -12.64 7.07
N ASP A 80 -4.00 -13.65 7.87
CA ASP A 80 -4.81 -14.10 9.00
C ASP A 80 -5.01 -12.96 10.02
N TYR A 81 -3.98 -12.13 10.21
CA TYR A 81 -3.99 -10.98 11.12
C TYR A 81 -4.81 -9.79 10.62
N VAL A 82 -4.92 -9.55 9.32
CA VAL A 82 -5.68 -8.42 8.72
C VAL A 82 -7.18 -8.59 8.91
N HIS A 83 -7.66 -9.83 9.02
CA HIS A 83 -9.04 -10.13 9.40
C HIS A 83 -9.32 -9.92 10.88
N THR A 84 -8.29 -9.64 11.69
CA THR A 84 -8.44 -9.21 13.09
C THR A 84 -8.45 -7.68 13.18
N SER A 85 -9.13 -7.13 14.18
CA SER A 85 -9.40 -5.69 14.34
C SER A 85 -8.17 -4.80 14.62
N MET A 86 -6.95 -5.25 14.33
CA MET A 86 -5.71 -4.56 14.68
C MET A 86 -5.11 -3.73 13.52
N PHE A 87 -5.60 -3.87 12.29
CA PHE A 87 -5.08 -3.07 11.17
C PHE A 87 -5.80 -1.71 11.04
N PRO A 88 -5.07 -0.59 10.99
CA PRO A 88 -5.63 0.76 11.09
C PRO A 88 -6.40 1.23 9.84
N ARG A 89 -6.54 0.41 8.79
CA ARG A 89 -7.28 0.79 7.58
C ARG A 89 -8.25 -0.32 7.16
N PRO A 90 -9.58 -0.12 7.29
CA PRO A 90 -10.56 -1.08 6.82
C PRO A 90 -10.56 -1.17 5.29
N PRO A 91 -10.94 -2.32 4.70
CA PRO A 91 -11.06 -2.50 3.24
C PRO A 91 -11.90 -1.41 2.53
N SER A 92 -12.80 -0.75 3.25
CA SER A 92 -13.61 0.37 2.76
C SER A 92 -12.78 1.58 2.34
N GLU A 93 -11.72 1.93 3.06
CA GLU A 93 -10.87 3.07 2.71
C GLU A 93 -10.01 2.80 1.47
N ILE A 94 -9.55 1.57 1.31
CA ILE A 94 -8.84 1.12 0.10
C ILE A 94 -9.79 1.20 -1.10
N THR A 95 -11.04 0.76 -0.91
CA THR A 95 -12.08 0.83 -1.95
C THR A 95 -12.36 2.27 -2.37
N LEU A 96 -12.52 3.17 -1.39
CA LEU A 96 -12.72 4.60 -1.65
C LEU A 96 -11.54 5.21 -2.41
N ALA A 97 -10.30 4.94 -2.00
CA ALA A 97 -9.12 5.41 -2.70
C ALA A 97 -9.05 4.91 -4.16
N CYS A 98 -9.42 3.66 -4.42
CA CYS A 98 -9.53 3.14 -5.79
C CYS A 98 -10.60 3.88 -6.60
N PHE A 99 -11.77 4.16 -6.02
CA PHE A 99 -12.82 4.95 -6.69
C PHE A 99 -12.35 6.37 -6.99
N THR A 100 -11.73 7.04 -6.02
CA THR A 100 -11.14 8.37 -6.21
C THR A 100 -10.12 8.34 -7.34
N TYR A 101 -9.17 7.40 -7.33
CA TYR A 101 -8.19 7.26 -8.40
C TYR A 101 -8.85 7.09 -9.78
N MET A 102 -9.86 6.22 -9.89
CA MET A 102 -10.59 6.03 -11.15
C MET A 102 -11.31 7.32 -11.59
N SER A 103 -11.91 8.08 -10.68
CA SER A 103 -12.60 9.33 -11.02
C SER A 103 -11.68 10.49 -11.39
N LEU A 104 -10.39 10.42 -11.04
CA LEU A 104 -9.40 11.46 -11.36
C LEU A 104 -8.63 11.17 -12.64
N VAL A 105 -8.60 9.89 -13.05
CA VAL A 105 -7.89 9.41 -14.23
C VAL A 105 -8.84 9.23 -15.43
N PHE A 106 -10.16 9.24 -15.21
CA PHE A 106 -11.22 9.23 -16.23
C PHE A 106 -12.01 10.53 -16.24
#